data_AF-A0A1Y4DWA2-F1
#
_entry.id   AF-A0A1Y4DWA2-F1
#
_cell.length_a   1.000
_cell.length_b   1.000
_cell.length_c   1.000
_cell.angle_alpha   90.00
_cell.angle_beta   90.00
_cell.angle_gamma   90.00
#
_symmetry.space_group_name_H-M   'P 1'
#
loop_
_entity.id
_entity.type
_entity.pdbx_description
1 polymer ?
#
loop_
_entity_poly.entity_id
_entity_poly.type
_entity_poly.pdbx_seq_one_letter_code
_entity_poly.pdbx_strand_id
1 'polypeptide(L)'
;MKKRKETISRFELNNLIREGKKYRYYFFDYLYYRLYVGYRRHNEPARISSCLFLGMICIILFGFLGLFFNKVLNYDWLLDNFTPIQVKGIFVGLGIFFPIAFFIRYNRKRTTAILLKYKGNIWNKIIPAWIIYLSPILIFFICILMCKILFHLKMI
;
A
#
# COMPACT_ATOMS: atom_id res chain seq x y z
N MET A 1 0.26 26.68 -24.89
CA MET A 1 0.45 25.32 -25.47
C MET A 1 -0.67 24.39 -25.04
N LYS A 2 -1.57 24.02 -25.97
CA LYS A 2 -2.66 23.05 -25.75
C LYS A 2 -2.04 21.65 -25.67
N LYS A 3 -2.02 21.01 -24.49
CA LYS A 3 -1.56 19.60 -24.35
C LYS A 3 -2.46 18.69 -25.18
N ARG A 4 -1.99 18.29 -26.36
CA ARG A 4 -2.66 17.36 -27.27
C ARG A 4 -2.81 16.03 -26.51
N LYS A 5 -4.05 15.61 -26.22
CA LYS A 5 -4.33 14.28 -25.67
C LYS A 5 -3.97 13.27 -26.76
N GLU A 6 -2.82 12.61 -26.63
CA GLU A 6 -2.48 11.47 -27.49
C GLU A 6 -3.57 10.41 -27.35
N THR A 7 -4.33 10.21 -28.43
CA THR A 7 -5.26 9.11 -28.58
C THR A 7 -4.45 7.82 -28.72
N ILE A 8 -4.36 7.07 -27.62
CA ILE A 8 -3.77 5.73 -27.58
C ILE A 8 -4.32 4.90 -28.76
N SER A 9 -3.45 4.30 -29.56
CA SER A 9 -3.89 3.53 -30.73
C SER A 9 -4.73 2.33 -30.28
N ARG A 10 -5.68 1.87 -31.12
CA ARG A 10 -6.50 0.68 -30.80
C ARG A 10 -5.64 -0.56 -30.53
N PHE A 11 -4.49 -0.66 -31.18
CA PHE A 11 -3.55 -1.76 -31.00
C PHE A 11 -2.86 -1.71 -29.63
N GLU A 12 -2.36 -0.54 -29.22
CA GLU A 12 -1.81 -0.34 -27.87
C GLU A 12 -2.86 -0.54 -26.78
N LEU A 13 -4.09 -0.10 -27.01
CA LEU A 13 -5.20 -0.34 -26.09
C LEU A 13 -5.48 -1.83 -25.92
N ASN A 14 -5.54 -2.59 -27.03
CA ASN A 14 -5.74 -4.03 -26.98
C ASN A 14 -4.59 -4.76 -26.27
N ASN A 15 -3.35 -4.31 -26.48
CA ASN A 15 -2.19 -4.83 -25.75
C ASN A 15 -2.28 -4.51 -24.25
N LEU A 16 -2.65 -3.29 -23.86
CA LEU A 16 -2.85 -2.92 -22.45
C LEU A 16 -4.01 -3.69 -21.80
N ILE A 17 -5.10 -3.97 -22.54
CA ILE A 17 -6.21 -4.81 -22.07
C ILE A 17 -5.74 -6.26 -21.88
N ARG A 18 -4.96 -6.78 -22.83
CA ARG A 18 -4.41 -8.14 -22.77
C ARG A 18 -3.40 -8.29 -21.64
N GLU A 19 -2.53 -7.30 -21.43
CA GLU A 19 -1.67 -7.20 -20.25
C GLU A 19 -2.50 -7.09 -18.96
N GLY A 20 -3.54 -6.25 -18.96
CA GLY A 20 -4.49 -6.09 -17.85
C GLY A 20 -5.15 -7.40 -17.42
N LYS A 21 -5.55 -8.23 -18.39
CA LYS A 21 -6.09 -9.59 -18.15
C LYS A 21 -5.05 -10.57 -17.59
N LYS A 22 -3.76 -10.36 -17.87
CA LYS A 22 -2.66 -11.20 -17.38
C LYS A 22 -2.42 -11.00 -15.87
N TYR A 23 -2.70 -9.82 -15.33
CA TYR A 23 -2.53 -9.57 -13.91
C TYR A 23 -3.68 -10.19 -13.11
N ARG A 24 -3.38 -11.08 -12.15
CA ARG A 24 -4.35 -11.56 -11.14
C ARG A 24 -4.86 -10.40 -10.27
N TYR A 25 -6.05 -10.55 -9.69
CA TYR A 25 -6.59 -9.55 -8.76
C TYR A 25 -5.77 -9.56 -7.48
N TYR A 26 -5.01 -8.48 -7.24
CA TYR A 26 -4.31 -8.24 -5.99
C TYR A 26 -4.94 -7.05 -5.27
N PHE A 27 -5.20 -7.21 -3.97
CA PHE A 27 -5.76 -6.17 -3.11
C PHE A 27 -4.96 -4.86 -3.17
N PHE A 28 -3.63 -4.93 -3.15
CA PHE A 28 -2.75 -3.75 -3.31
C PHE A 28 -2.93 -3.04 -4.65
N ASP A 29 -3.19 -3.77 -5.74
CA ASP A 29 -3.40 -3.15 -7.06
C ASP A 29 -4.74 -2.39 -7.10
N TYR A 30 -5.76 -2.86 -6.35
CA TYR A 30 -7.02 -2.14 -6.15
C TYR A 30 -6.83 -0.90 -5.26
N LEU A 31 -6.15 -1.01 -4.13
CA LEU A 31 -5.84 0.15 -3.28
C LEU A 31 -5.05 1.21 -4.04
N TYR A 32 -4.02 0.79 -4.78
CA TYR A 32 -3.23 1.65 -5.65
C TYR A 32 -4.12 2.39 -6.65
N TYR A 33 -5.03 1.69 -7.33
CA TYR A 33 -5.97 2.30 -8.28
C TYR A 33 -6.78 3.43 -7.62
N ARG A 34 -7.35 3.16 -6.45
CA ARG A 34 -8.21 4.11 -5.73
C ARG A 34 -7.45 5.35 -5.28
N LEU A 35 -6.27 5.15 -4.69
CA LEU A 35 -5.37 6.22 -4.28
C LEU A 35 -4.95 7.05 -5.49
N TYR A 36 -4.55 6.40 -6.58
CA TYR A 36 -4.08 7.09 -7.78
C TYR A 36 -5.17 7.99 -8.39
N VAL A 37 -6.39 7.48 -8.52
CA VAL A 37 -7.52 8.27 -9.04
C VAL A 37 -7.83 9.45 -8.11
N GLY A 38 -7.80 9.22 -6.81
CA GLY A 38 -8.03 10.27 -5.82
C GLY A 38 -6.98 11.36 -5.85
N TYR A 39 -5.69 11.03 -5.75
CA TYR A 39 -4.60 12.00 -5.83
C TYR A 39 -4.56 12.76 -7.16
N ARG A 40 -4.92 12.11 -8.26
CA ARG A 40 -5.03 12.77 -9.57
C ARG A 40 -6.14 13.82 -9.61
N ARG A 41 -7.23 13.65 -8.86
CA ARG A 41 -8.30 14.67 -8.74
C ARG A 41 -7.82 15.91 -8.00
N HIS A 42 -6.89 15.75 -7.07
CA HIS A 42 -6.29 16.84 -6.29
C HIS A 42 -5.04 17.45 -6.95
N ASN A 43 -4.75 17.13 -8.22
CA ASN A 43 -3.55 17.59 -8.95
C ASN A 43 -2.21 17.22 -8.30
N GLU A 44 -2.19 16.21 -7.44
CA GLU A 44 -0.96 15.71 -6.82
C GLU A 44 -0.20 14.72 -7.73
N PRO A 45 1.10 14.47 -7.47
CA PRO A 45 1.87 13.43 -8.14
C PRO A 45 1.36 12.03 -7.77
N ALA A 46 0.23 11.63 -8.37
CA ALA A 46 -0.58 10.49 -7.96
C ALA A 46 0.17 9.16 -7.83
N ARG A 47 1.18 8.91 -8.69
CA ARG A 47 2.00 7.71 -8.61
C ARG A 47 2.84 7.68 -7.34
N ILE A 48 3.53 8.79 -7.03
CA ILE A 48 4.41 8.89 -5.87
C ILE A 48 3.56 8.86 -4.60
N SER A 49 2.52 9.70 -4.51
CA SER A 49 1.63 9.76 -3.35
C SER A 49 0.99 8.39 -3.04
N SER A 50 0.53 7.66 -4.07
CA SER A 50 -0.05 6.32 -3.87
C SER A 50 0.99 5.30 -3.36
N CYS A 51 2.23 5.36 -3.85
CA CYS A 51 3.29 4.44 -3.40
C CYS A 51 3.72 4.75 -1.96
N LEU A 52 3.83 6.03 -1.59
CA LEU A 52 4.11 6.45 -0.22
C LEU A 52 3.02 5.97 0.73
N PHE A 53 1.74 6.14 0.35
CA PHE A 53 0.61 5.71 1.17
C PHE A 53 0.57 4.19 1.38
N LEU A 54 0.77 3.41 0.32
CA LEU A 54 0.90 1.95 0.44
C LEU A 54 2.11 1.56 1.27
N GLY A 55 3.22 2.28 1.13
CA GLY A 55 4.41 2.11 1.97
C GLY A 55 4.10 2.32 3.45
N MET A 56 3.37 3.39 3.81
CA MET A 56 2.94 3.64 5.19
C MET A 56 2.13 2.48 5.78
N ILE A 57 1.18 1.92 5.01
CA ILE A 57 0.42 0.75 5.45
C ILE A 57 1.36 -0.44 5.74
N CYS A 58 2.32 -0.70 4.84
CA CYS A 58 3.27 -1.79 5.04
C CYS A 58 4.17 -1.56 6.25
N ILE A 59 4.66 -0.34 6.49
CA ILE A 59 5.49 -0.02 7.65
C ILE A 59 4.71 -0.28 8.96
N ILE A 60 3.44 0.16 9.03
CA ILE A 60 2.59 -0.09 10.19
C ILE A 60 2.45 -1.60 10.41
N LEU A 61 2.06 -2.35 9.38
CA LEU A 61 1.86 -3.80 9.49
C LEU A 61 3.15 -4.54 9.89
N PHE A 62 4.28 -4.23 9.26
CA PHE A 62 5.56 -4.86 9.59
C PHE A 62 6.08 -4.47 10.98
N GLY A 63 5.85 -3.23 11.41
CA GLY A 63 6.17 -2.79 12.77
C GLY A 63 5.44 -3.62 13.82
N PHE A 64 4.12 -3.78 13.67
CA PHE A 64 3.33 -4.61 14.58
C PHE A 64 3.65 -6.10 14.47
N LEU A 65 3.98 -6.60 13.27
CA LEU A 65 4.43 -7.97 13.08
C LEU A 65 5.75 -8.23 13.83
N GLY A 66 6.68 -7.27 13.83
CA GLY A 66 7.93 -7.35 14.61
C GLY A 66 7.67 -7.41 16.11
N LEU A 67 6.76 -6.57 16.63
CA LEU A 67 6.34 -6.61 18.04
C LEU A 67 5.66 -7.93 18.40
N PHE A 68 4.79 -8.43 17.53
CA PHE A 68 4.12 -9.71 17.69
C PHE A 68 5.14 -10.85 17.79
N PHE A 69 6.10 -10.93 16.87
CA PHE A 69 7.12 -11.97 16.90
C PHE A 69 8.01 -11.90 18.14
N ASN A 70 8.43 -10.70 18.54
CA ASN A 70 9.23 -10.51 19.75
C ASN A 70 8.51 -11.09 20.98
N LYS A 71 7.22 -10.74 21.16
CA LYS A 71 6.47 -11.09 22.38
C LYS A 71 5.80 -12.46 22.37
N VAL A 72 5.29 -12.92 21.23
CA VAL A 72 4.54 -14.19 21.17
C VAL A 72 5.48 -15.38 21.07
N LEU A 73 6.55 -15.27 20.28
CA LEU A 73 7.51 -16.37 20.10
C LEU A 73 8.65 -16.38 21.13
N ASN A 74 8.56 -15.58 22.22
CA ASN A 74 9.63 -15.38 23.21
C ASN A 74 10.99 -15.12 22.56
N TYR A 75 10.93 -14.37 21.47
CA TYR A 75 12.08 -13.98 20.68
C TYR A 75 12.53 -12.62 21.22
N ASP A 76 13.07 -12.61 22.44
CA ASP A 76 13.60 -11.40 23.10
C ASP A 76 14.69 -10.70 22.25
N TRP A 77 15.25 -11.41 21.26
CA TRP A 77 16.32 -10.95 20.37
C TRP A 77 16.08 -9.61 19.65
N LEU A 78 14.83 -9.24 19.33
CA LEU A 78 14.57 -8.10 18.42
C LEU A 78 14.56 -6.74 19.12
N LEU A 79 14.21 -6.68 20.41
CA LEU A 79 14.18 -5.44 21.19
C LEU A 79 15.35 -5.37 22.18
N ASP A 80 15.82 -6.51 22.70
CA ASP A 80 16.86 -6.51 23.74
C ASP A 80 18.27 -6.43 23.16
N ASN A 81 18.50 -6.91 21.93
CA ASN A 81 19.82 -6.84 21.27
C ASN A 81 20.04 -5.57 20.45
N PHE A 82 19.00 -4.76 20.23
CA PHE A 82 19.09 -3.58 19.38
C PHE A 82 19.02 -2.30 20.19
N THR A 83 20.00 -1.43 19.97
CA THR A 83 19.95 -0.07 20.53
C THR A 83 18.81 0.73 19.91
N PRO A 84 18.23 1.72 20.62
CA PRO A 84 17.17 2.57 20.07
C PRO A 84 17.52 3.24 18.73
N ILE A 85 18.81 3.53 18.49
CA ILE A 85 19.30 4.09 17.23
C ILE A 85 19.21 3.07 16.09
N GLN A 86 19.58 1.82 16.33
CA GLN A 86 19.48 0.74 15.34
C GLN A 86 18.02 0.45 14.99
N VAL A 87 17.13 0.41 15.98
CA VAL A 87 15.69 0.24 15.75
C VAL A 87 15.15 1.38 14.89
N LYS A 88 15.47 2.64 15.21
CA LYS A 88 15.11 3.79 14.37
C LYS A 88 15.66 3.66 12.95
N GLY A 89 16.91 3.23 12.80
CA GLY A 89 17.54 2.98 11.51
C GLY A 89 16.79 1.94 10.66
N ILE A 90 16.33 0.85 11.27
CA ILE A 90 15.51 -0.17 10.59
C ILE A 90 14.19 0.43 10.10
N PHE A 91 13.48 1.18 10.95
CA PHE A 91 12.22 1.81 10.56
C PHE A 91 12.40 2.83 9.43
N VAL A 92 13.47 3.65 9.47
CA VAL A 92 13.80 4.57 8.36
C VAL A 92 14.13 3.80 7.08
N GLY A 93 14.92 2.73 7.18
CA GLY A 93 15.25 1.86 6.06
C GLY A 93 14.00 1.23 5.41
N LEU A 94 13.10 0.66 6.22
CA LEU A 94 11.80 0.14 5.76
C LEU A 94 10.93 1.25 5.16
N GLY A 95 10.98 2.44 5.76
CA GLY A 95 10.28 3.65 5.30
C GLY A 95 10.67 4.09 3.90
N ILE A 96 11.92 3.83 3.50
CA ILE A 96 12.42 4.11 2.15
C ILE A 96 12.19 2.90 1.24
N PHE A 97 12.44 1.69 1.74
CA PHE A 97 12.37 0.44 0.98
C PHE A 97 10.97 0.19 0.42
N PHE A 98 9.91 0.27 1.23
CA PHE A 98 8.56 -0.06 0.78
C PHE A 98 8.04 0.89 -0.31
N PRO A 99 8.11 2.22 -0.17
CA PRO A 99 7.73 3.13 -1.24
C PRO A 99 8.51 2.92 -2.53
N ILE A 100 9.82 2.66 -2.46
CA ILE A 100 10.64 2.37 -3.64
C ILE A 100 10.20 1.06 -4.30
N ALA A 101 9.99 0.00 -3.52
CA ALA A 101 9.53 -1.29 -4.03
C ALA A 101 8.17 -1.15 -4.75
N PHE A 102 7.22 -0.40 -4.16
CA PHE A 102 5.95 -0.10 -4.82
C PHE A 102 6.12 0.77 -6.07
N PHE A 103 7.02 1.76 -6.03
CA PHE A 103 7.28 2.63 -7.17
C PHE A 103 7.83 1.85 -8.37
N ILE A 104 8.77 0.93 -8.14
CA ILE A 104 9.31 0.03 -9.17
C ILE A 104 8.21 -0.89 -9.69
N ARG A 105 7.42 -1.51 -8.79
CA ARG A 105 6.31 -2.40 -9.16
C ARG A 105 5.26 -1.68 -10.01
N TYR A 106 4.85 -0.49 -9.62
CA TYR A 106 3.84 0.31 -10.33
C TYR A 106 4.48 1.24 -11.35
N ASN A 107 5.05 0.66 -12.40
CA ASN A 107 5.54 1.40 -13.56
C ASN A 107 4.38 2.01 -14.39
N ARG A 108 4.69 2.94 -15.30
CA ARG A 108 3.65 3.63 -16.10
C ARG A 108 2.74 2.67 -16.88
N LYS A 109 3.31 1.61 -17.48
CA LYS A 109 2.56 0.61 -18.27
C LYS A 109 1.59 -0.19 -17.38
N ARG A 110 2.04 -0.62 -16.21
CA ARG A 110 1.23 -1.34 -15.25
C ARG A 110 0.14 -0.44 -14.65
N THR A 111 0.46 0.82 -14.35
CA THR A 111 -0.53 1.80 -13.88
C THR A 111 -1.65 1.97 -14.90
N THR A 112 -1.35 2.14 -16.19
CA THR A 112 -2.41 2.28 -17.21
C THR A 112 -3.24 1.00 -17.35
N ALA A 113 -2.62 -0.17 -17.31
CA ALA A 113 -3.33 -1.46 -17.32
C ALA A 113 -4.27 -1.61 -16.10
N ILE A 114 -3.80 -1.27 -14.89
CA ILE A 114 -4.60 -1.27 -13.66
C ILE A 114 -5.77 -0.28 -13.76
N LEU A 115 -5.50 0.94 -14.26
CA LEU A 115 -6.53 1.97 -14.43
C LEU A 115 -7.65 1.50 -15.36
N LEU A 116 -7.31 0.83 -16.45
CA LEU A 116 -8.28 0.26 -17.39
C LEU A 116 -9.05 -0.91 -16.75
N LYS A 117 -8.34 -1.81 -16.05
CA LYS A 117 -8.92 -3.00 -15.43
C LYS A 117 -9.94 -2.67 -14.33
N TYR A 118 -9.64 -1.70 -13.47
CA TYR A 118 -10.51 -1.32 -12.35
C TYR A 118 -11.48 -0.17 -12.70
N LYS A 119 -11.43 0.36 -13.92
CA LYS A 119 -12.40 1.35 -14.39
C LYS A 119 -13.81 0.76 -14.37
N GLY A 120 -14.70 1.37 -13.61
CA GLY A 120 -16.10 0.91 -13.49
C GLY A 120 -16.29 -0.34 -12.63
N ASN A 121 -15.27 -0.78 -11.88
CA ASN A 121 -15.41 -1.90 -10.95
C ASN A 121 -16.49 -1.61 -9.89
N ILE A 122 -17.35 -2.60 -9.60
CA ILE A 122 -18.44 -2.52 -8.62
C ILE A 122 -17.91 -2.14 -7.22
N TRP A 123 -16.75 -2.65 -6.83
CA TRP A 123 -16.12 -2.33 -5.54
C TRP A 123 -15.83 -0.83 -5.36
N ASN A 124 -15.67 -0.08 -6.46
CA ASN A 124 -15.49 1.36 -6.40
C ASN A 124 -16.73 2.10 -5.88
N LYS A 125 -17.92 1.52 -6.06
CA LYS A 125 -19.18 2.06 -5.55
C LYS A 125 -19.40 1.68 -4.08
N ILE A 126 -19.01 0.46 -3.72
CA ILE A 126 -19.23 -0.09 -2.36
C ILE A 126 -18.32 0.56 -1.33
N ILE A 127 -17.04 0.74 -1.65
CA ILE A 127 -16.04 1.25 -0.70
C ILE A 127 -15.83 2.75 -0.93
N PRO A 128 -16.26 3.65 -0.02
CA PRO A 128 -15.97 5.07 -0.11
C PRO A 128 -14.47 5.38 -0.13
N ALA A 129 -14.09 6.47 -0.80
CA ALA A 129 -12.68 6.89 -0.86
C ALA A 129 -12.14 7.30 0.52
N TRP A 130 -12.97 7.91 1.37
CA TRP A 130 -12.57 8.33 2.72
C TRP A 130 -12.15 7.16 3.61
N ILE A 131 -12.77 5.97 3.48
CA ILE A 131 -12.36 4.76 4.21
C ILE A 131 -10.94 4.36 3.81
N ILE A 132 -10.59 4.48 2.52
CA ILE A 132 -9.26 4.16 2.02
C ILE A 132 -8.23 5.15 2.57
N TYR A 133 -8.56 6.45 2.64
CA TYR A 133 -7.66 7.45 3.22
C TYR A 133 -7.47 7.30 4.73
N LEU A 134 -8.51 6.86 5.45
CA LEU A 134 -8.42 6.54 6.87
C LEU A 134 -7.79 5.17 7.15
N SER A 135 -7.54 4.33 6.13
CA SER A 135 -7.10 2.96 6.34
C SER A 135 -5.82 2.82 7.18
N PRO A 136 -4.78 3.69 7.07
CA PRO A 136 -3.59 3.56 7.91
C PRO A 136 -3.91 3.72 9.40
N ILE A 137 -4.79 4.67 9.74
CA ILE A 137 -5.23 4.94 11.11
C ILE A 137 -6.07 3.77 11.62
N LEU A 138 -7.01 3.28 10.81
CA LEU A 138 -7.85 2.13 11.18
C LEU A 138 -7.00 0.88 11.41
N ILE A 139 -6.05 0.60 10.51
CA ILE A 139 -5.12 -0.53 10.66
C ILE A 139 -4.29 -0.38 11.93
N PHE A 140 -3.78 0.82 12.21
CA PHE A 140 -3.02 1.10 13.43
C PHE A 140 -3.82 0.78 14.70
N PHE A 141 -5.08 1.24 14.80
CA PHE A 141 -5.94 0.93 15.95
C PHE A 141 -6.28 -0.55 16.06
N ILE A 142 -6.57 -1.22 14.95
CA ILE A 142 -6.81 -2.67 14.92
C ILE A 142 -5.59 -3.42 15.44
N CYS A 143 -4.39 -3.03 14.99
CA CYS A 143 -3.15 -3.65 15.46
C CYS A 143 -2.91 -3.42 16.96
N ILE A 144 -3.18 -2.22 17.49
CA ILE A 144 -3.11 -1.96 18.95
C ILE A 144 -4.07 -2.86 19.71
N LEU A 145 -5.31 -2.95 19.24
CA LEU A 145 -6.34 -3.78 19.89
C LEU A 145 -5.92 -5.26 19.90
N MET A 146 -5.40 -5.76 18.78
CA MET A 146 -4.86 -7.13 18.68
C MET A 146 -3.72 -7.34 19.67
N CYS A 147 -2.76 -6.42 19.76
CA CYS A 147 -1.68 -6.49 20.74
C CYS A 147 -2.23 -6.52 22.17
N LYS A 148 -3.17 -5.65 22.53
CA LYS A 148 -3.78 -5.62 23.87
C LYS A 148 -4.47 -6.94 24.23
N ILE A 149 -5.22 -7.52 23.30
CA ILE A 149 -5.87 -8.83 23.49
C ILE A 149 -4.83 -9.93 23.71
N LEU A 150 -3.77 -9.96 22.88
CA LEU A 150 -2.69 -10.94 23.01
C LEU A 150 -1.96 -10.83 24.35
N PHE A 151 -1.66 -9.63 24.82
CA PHE A 151 -1.03 -9.42 26.12
C PHE A 151 -1.94 -9.83 27.28
N HIS A 152 -3.24 -9.57 27.17
CA HIS A 152 -4.21 -9.94 28.20
C HIS A 152 -4.40 -11.47 28.29
N LEU A 153 -4.39 -12.18 27.16
CA LEU A 153 -4.49 -13.65 27.11
C LEU A 153 -3.26 -14.37 27.66
N LYS A 154 -2.08 -13.73 27.67
CA LYS A 154 -0.83 -14.32 28.18
C LYS A 154 -0.65 -14.15 29.70
N MET A 155 -1.52 -13.40 30.37
CA MET A 155 -1.50 -13.16 31.83
C MET A 155 -2.53 -13.99 32.62
N ILE A 156 -3.31 -14.84 31.95
CA ILE A 156 -4.22 -15.83 32.56
C ILE A 156 -3.58 -17.21 32.35
#